data_AF-A0A7X9J0Y6-F1
#
_entry.id   AF-A0A7X9J0Y6-F1
#
_cell.length_a   1.000
_cell.length_b   1.000
_cell.length_c   1.000
_cell.angle_alpha   90.00
_cell.angle_beta   90.00
_cell.angle_gamma   90.00
#
_symmetry.space_group_name_H-M   'P 1'
#
loop_
_entity.id
_entity.type
_entity.pdbx_description
1 polymer ?
#
loop_
_entity_poly.entity_id
_entity_poly.type
_entity_poly.pdbx_seq_one_letter_code
_entity_poly.pdbx_strand_id
1 'polypeptide(L)'
;MLRTLIFFVLALAFLAPDTLAAGENSIAGSWRGTLDVGNGIKLRIVFHFKVSSKGILGGTMDSVDQGATGIPLSKVTLKKNTLHVESAAVQGTYDATLSANGRKFTGTWKQGPAKLALNLEPGTFAEKKRSQ
;
A
#
# COMPACT_ATOMS: atom_id res chain seq x y z
N MET A 1 34.65 7.18 -59.90
CA MET A 1 34.41 7.82 -58.58
C MET A 1 32.92 7.84 -58.31
N LEU A 2 32.56 7.84 -57.03
CA LEU A 2 31.22 7.92 -56.44
C LEU A 2 30.65 6.59 -55.91
N ARG A 3 30.89 6.43 -54.61
CA ARG A 3 30.34 5.49 -53.62
C ARG A 3 28.85 5.75 -53.42
N THR A 4 28.06 4.72 -53.08
CA THR A 4 26.93 4.72 -52.10
C THR A 4 26.35 3.29 -52.05
N LEU A 5 26.78 2.43 -51.11
CA LEU A 5 26.15 2.07 -49.82
C LEU A 5 24.81 1.32 -49.91
N ILE A 6 24.90 -0.01 -49.79
CA ILE A 6 23.79 -0.94 -49.54
C ILE A 6 23.42 -0.86 -48.06
N PHE A 7 22.19 -0.45 -47.74
CA PHE A 7 21.66 -0.51 -46.39
C PHE A 7 21.11 -1.91 -46.12
N PHE A 8 21.88 -2.72 -45.38
CA PHE A 8 21.43 -3.98 -44.81
C PHE A 8 20.63 -3.68 -43.54
N VAL A 9 19.30 -3.70 -43.61
CA VAL A 9 18.45 -3.61 -42.42
C VAL A 9 18.25 -5.01 -41.87
N LEU A 10 19.03 -5.38 -40.85
CA LEU A 10 18.83 -6.58 -40.06
C LEU A 10 17.81 -6.26 -38.96
N ALA A 11 16.54 -6.62 -39.18
CA ALA A 11 15.52 -6.52 -38.15
C ALA A 11 15.65 -7.71 -37.17
N LEU A 12 16.45 -7.53 -36.13
CA LEU A 12 16.42 -8.39 -34.94
C LEU A 12 15.22 -7.94 -34.08
N ALA A 13 14.09 -8.62 -34.25
CA ALA A 13 12.99 -8.55 -33.31
C ALA A 13 13.45 -9.20 -31.99
N PHE A 14 13.90 -8.38 -31.04
CA PHE A 14 14.03 -8.78 -29.64
C PHE A 14 12.62 -9.14 -29.13
N LEU A 15 12.31 -10.44 -29.03
CA LEU A 15 11.27 -10.90 -28.12
C LEU A 15 11.73 -10.51 -26.71
N ALA A 16 11.20 -9.41 -26.19
CA ALA A 16 11.22 -9.21 -24.75
C ALA A 16 10.37 -10.35 -24.15
N PRO A 17 10.90 -11.17 -23.24
CA PRO A 17 10.01 -12.01 -22.44
C PRO A 17 9.14 -11.04 -21.62
N ASP A 18 7.83 -11.11 -21.82
CA ASP A 18 6.86 -10.57 -20.88
C ASP A 18 7.08 -11.29 -19.55
N THR A 19 7.95 -10.74 -18.71
CA THR A 19 8.03 -11.15 -17.31
C THR A 19 6.76 -10.66 -16.63
N LEU A 20 5.67 -11.41 -16.79
CA LEU A 20 4.57 -11.41 -15.85
C LEU A 20 5.11 -12.02 -14.55
N ALA A 21 5.86 -11.23 -13.80
CA ALA A 21 6.06 -11.46 -12.38
C ALA A 21 4.72 -11.18 -11.67
N ALA A 22 3.75 -12.08 -11.86
CA ALA A 22 2.62 -12.21 -10.95
C ALA A 22 3.13 -12.89 -9.67
N GLY A 23 4.04 -12.21 -8.96
CA GLY A 23 4.46 -12.58 -7.62
C GLY A 23 3.38 -12.16 -6.62
N GLU A 24 2.99 -13.09 -5.74
CA GLU A 24 2.16 -12.93 -4.53
C GLU A 24 1.43 -11.59 -4.39
N ASN A 25 0.08 -11.58 -4.49
CA ASN A 25 -0.83 -10.48 -4.13
C ASN A 25 -0.15 -9.28 -3.45
N SER A 26 0.54 -8.46 -4.25
CA SER A 26 1.47 -7.50 -3.70
C SER A 26 0.67 -6.37 -3.10
N ILE A 27 0.67 -6.26 -1.78
CA ILE A 27 -0.06 -5.22 -1.05
C ILE A 27 0.65 -3.86 -1.14
N ALA A 28 1.70 -3.75 -1.96
CA ALA A 28 2.50 -2.55 -2.11
C ALA A 28 1.67 -1.32 -2.46
N GLY A 29 2.09 -0.17 -1.95
CA GLY A 29 1.42 1.10 -2.16
C GLY A 29 0.53 1.51 -1.00
N SER A 30 -0.38 2.44 -1.29
CA SER A 30 -1.21 3.10 -0.28
C SER A 30 -2.55 2.40 -0.12
N TRP A 31 -3.03 2.32 1.12
CA TRP A 31 -4.31 1.74 1.49
C TRP A 31 -5.04 2.66 2.46
N ARG A 32 -6.25 3.04 2.12
CA ARG A 32 -7.03 4.02 2.88
C ARG A 32 -8.26 3.40 3.51
N GLY A 33 -8.65 3.90 4.67
CA GLY A 33 -9.90 3.58 5.33
C GLY A 33 -10.27 4.61 6.37
N THR A 34 -11.43 4.43 6.98
CA THR A 34 -11.95 5.36 7.99
C THR A 34 -12.23 4.60 9.27
N LEU A 35 -11.59 5.04 10.35
CA LEU A 35 -11.91 4.64 11.71
C LEU A 35 -13.08 5.48 12.22
N ASP A 36 -14.08 4.83 12.76
CA ASP A 36 -15.10 5.48 13.58
C ASP A 36 -14.67 5.35 15.04
N VAL A 37 -14.33 6.46 15.69
CA VAL A 37 -13.87 6.45 17.10
C VAL A 37 -15.01 6.78 18.07
N GLY A 38 -16.26 6.83 17.57
CA GLY A 38 -17.45 7.17 18.33
C GLY A 38 -17.77 8.67 18.32
N ASN A 39 -18.95 9.02 18.82
CA ASN A 39 -19.44 10.40 18.95
C ASN A 39 -19.41 11.20 17.62
N GLY A 40 -19.58 10.51 16.50
CA GLY A 40 -19.53 11.11 15.16
C GLY A 40 -18.12 11.48 14.67
N ILE A 41 -17.08 11.18 15.45
CA ILE A 41 -15.70 11.46 15.08
C ILE A 41 -15.19 10.32 14.18
N LYS A 42 -14.69 10.70 13.00
CA LYS A 42 -14.13 9.79 12.01
C LYS A 42 -12.70 10.20 11.69
N LEU A 43 -11.79 9.23 11.69
CA LEU A 43 -10.39 9.43 11.35
C LEU A 43 -10.06 8.68 10.05
N ARG A 44 -9.61 9.43 9.05
CA ARG A 44 -9.11 8.90 7.79
C ARG A 44 -7.68 8.43 7.98
N ILE A 45 -7.49 7.12 7.84
CA ILE A 45 -6.21 6.45 8.01
C ILE A 45 -5.68 6.02 6.64
N VAL A 46 -4.39 6.22 6.41
CA VAL A 46 -3.69 5.70 5.23
C VAL A 46 -2.50 4.89 5.70
N PHE A 47 -2.34 3.66 5.20
CA PHE A 47 -1.11 2.89 5.32
C PHE A 47 -0.35 2.94 4.00
N HIS A 48 0.98 3.05 4.07
CA HIS A 48 1.88 3.02 2.92
C HIS A 48 2.82 1.83 3.04
N PHE A 49 2.53 0.75 2.33
CA PHE A 49 3.35 -0.46 2.36
C PHE A 49 4.44 -0.44 1.31
N LYS A 50 5.66 -0.77 1.74
CA LYS A 50 6.83 -0.98 0.87
C LYS A 50 7.10 -2.47 0.81
N VAL A 51 7.13 -3.03 -0.40
CA VAL A 51 7.39 -4.45 -0.66
C VAL A 51 8.52 -4.56 -1.68
N SER A 52 9.34 -5.59 -1.56
CA SER A 52 10.39 -5.96 -2.51
C SER A 52 10.19 -7.36 -3.04
N SER A 53 11.01 -7.79 -3.99
CA SER A 53 11.08 -9.19 -4.44
C SER A 53 11.43 -10.18 -3.32
N LYS A 54 11.93 -9.71 -2.17
CA LYS A 54 12.24 -10.51 -0.98
C LYS A 54 11.15 -10.48 0.09
N GLY A 55 10.01 -9.84 -0.19
CA GLY A 55 8.90 -9.67 0.75
C GLY A 55 8.75 -8.23 1.29
N ILE A 56 7.96 -8.09 2.34
CA ILE A 56 7.58 -6.79 2.91
C ILE A 56 8.80 -6.12 3.58
N LEU A 57 9.04 -4.87 3.21
CA LEU A 57 10.11 -4.04 3.77
C LEU A 57 9.66 -3.16 4.95
N GLY A 58 8.34 -3.00 5.12
CA GLY A 58 7.74 -2.15 6.16
C GLY A 58 6.85 -1.08 5.55
N GLY A 59 6.74 0.07 6.21
CA GLY A 59 5.88 1.15 5.74
C GLY A 59 5.70 2.29 6.73
N THR A 60 4.80 3.19 6.39
CA THR A 60 4.33 4.26 7.28
C THR A 60 2.81 4.28 7.34
N MET A 61 2.26 5.04 8.28
CA MET A 61 0.85 5.39 8.31
C MET A 61 0.62 6.87 8.54
N ASP A 62 -0.54 7.33 8.10
CA ASP A 62 -1.03 8.68 8.28
C ASP A 62 -2.39 8.64 8.99
N SER A 63 -2.64 9.62 9.86
CA SER A 63 -3.96 10.00 10.37
C SER A 63 -4.29 11.40 9.87
N VAL A 64 -5.00 11.45 8.74
CA VAL A 64 -5.17 12.67 7.93
C VAL A 64 -5.89 13.77 8.71
N ASP A 65 -6.95 13.41 9.44
CA ASP A 65 -7.75 14.38 10.20
C ASP A 65 -7.05 14.89 11.47
N GLN A 66 -5.97 14.23 11.89
CA GLN A 66 -5.11 14.67 13.00
C GLN A 66 -3.82 15.34 12.52
N GLY A 67 -3.58 15.41 11.22
CA GLY A 67 -2.34 15.98 10.65
C GLY A 67 -1.08 15.17 10.93
N ALA A 68 -1.19 13.94 11.43
CA ALA A 68 -0.06 13.08 11.71
C ALA A 68 0.27 12.26 10.45
N THR A 69 1.45 12.44 9.88
CA THR A 69 1.88 11.79 8.64
C THR A 69 3.23 11.11 8.82
N GLY A 70 3.48 10.06 8.04
CA GLY A 70 4.77 9.36 8.02
C GLY A 70 5.07 8.57 9.29
N ILE A 71 4.07 8.20 10.09
CA ILE A 71 4.25 7.45 11.34
C ILE A 71 4.86 6.08 10.98
N PRO A 72 6.05 5.71 11.50
CA PRO A 72 6.69 4.45 11.13
C PRO A 72 5.90 3.22 11.58
N LEU A 73 5.83 2.21 10.72
CA LEU A 73 5.38 0.86 11.09
C LEU A 73 6.59 0.08 11.63
N SER A 74 6.49 -0.40 12.86
CA SER A 74 7.55 -1.19 13.50
C SER A 74 7.58 -2.62 13.00
N LYS A 75 6.46 -3.13 12.48
CA LYS A 75 6.37 -4.47 11.93
C LYS A 75 5.23 -4.57 10.93
N VAL A 76 5.47 -5.30 9.84
CA VAL A 76 4.44 -5.67 8.87
C VAL A 76 4.68 -7.12 8.47
N THR A 77 3.65 -7.95 8.57
CA THR A 77 3.68 -9.34 8.11
C THR A 77 2.42 -9.66 7.33
N LEU A 78 2.58 -10.29 6.17
CA LEU A 78 1.49 -10.88 5.40
C LEU A 78 1.77 -12.36 5.29
N LYS A 79 0.86 -13.19 5.81
CA LYS A 79 0.92 -14.65 5.69
C LYS A 79 -0.34 -15.11 4.99
N LYS A 80 -0.21 -15.64 3.78
CA LYS A 80 -1.34 -15.90 2.88
C LYS A 80 -2.15 -14.61 2.66
N ASN A 81 -3.33 -14.51 3.26
CA ASN A 81 -4.20 -13.35 3.17
C ASN A 81 -4.32 -12.60 4.49
N THR A 82 -3.59 -13.01 5.54
CA THR A 82 -3.68 -12.37 6.85
C THR A 82 -2.55 -11.34 7.00
N LEU A 83 -2.93 -10.08 7.12
CA LEU A 83 -2.04 -8.95 7.37
C LEU A 83 -2.03 -8.64 8.87
N HIS A 84 -0.84 -8.45 9.41
CA HIS A 84 -0.61 -7.90 10.73
C HIS A 84 0.37 -6.74 10.64
N VAL A 85 0.00 -5.61 11.25
CA VAL A 85 0.80 -4.38 11.29
C VAL A 85 0.91 -3.92 12.73
N GLU A 86 2.10 -3.44 13.09
CA GLU A 86 2.37 -2.78 14.38
C GLU A 86 2.98 -1.40 14.13
N SER A 87 2.63 -0.42 14.95
CA SER A 87 3.36 0.83 15.09
C SER A 87 3.62 1.12 16.56
N ALA A 88 4.88 0.99 16.97
CA ALA A 88 5.32 1.32 18.32
C ALA A 88 5.12 2.79 18.68
N ALA A 89 5.25 3.71 17.70
CA ALA A 89 5.13 5.15 17.90
C ALA A 89 3.74 5.58 18.40
N VAL A 90 2.69 4.86 17.98
CA VAL A 90 1.30 5.12 18.41
C VAL A 90 0.73 3.99 19.27
N GLN A 91 1.54 2.99 19.63
CA GLN A 91 1.13 1.81 20.39
C GLN A 91 -0.11 1.13 19.78
N GLY A 92 -0.13 1.05 18.45
CA GLY A 92 -1.28 0.58 17.67
C GLY A 92 -0.98 -0.69 16.88
N THR A 93 -1.99 -1.54 16.73
CA THR A 93 -1.93 -2.74 15.88
C THR A 93 -3.12 -2.83 14.94
N TYR A 94 -2.88 -3.38 13.75
CA TYR A 94 -3.91 -3.65 12.75
C TYR A 94 -3.83 -5.12 12.31
N ASP A 95 -4.91 -5.86 12.56
CA ASP A 95 -5.08 -7.24 12.10
C ASP A 95 -6.16 -7.27 11.01
N ALA A 96 -5.86 -7.84 9.85
CA ALA A 96 -6.80 -7.85 8.72
C ALA A 96 -6.68 -9.07 7.80
N THR A 97 -7.73 -9.29 7.01
CA THR A 97 -7.76 -10.29 5.95
C THR A 97 -7.95 -9.62 4.59
N LEU A 98 -7.06 -9.94 3.65
CA LEU A 98 -7.12 -9.53 2.24
C LEU A 98 -8.17 -10.36 1.50
N SER A 99 -9.09 -9.68 0.83
CA SER A 99 -10.08 -10.32 -0.05
C SER A 99 -9.42 -11.11 -1.18
N ALA A 100 -10.13 -12.10 -1.72
CA ALA A 100 -9.63 -12.95 -2.81
C ALA A 100 -9.19 -12.15 -4.05
N ASN A 101 -9.86 -11.02 -4.33
CA ASN A 101 -9.52 -10.14 -5.45
C ASN A 101 -8.37 -9.15 -5.14
N GLY A 102 -7.79 -9.18 -3.94
CA GLY A 102 -6.66 -8.32 -3.57
C GLY A 102 -6.98 -6.83 -3.44
N ARG A 103 -8.26 -6.44 -3.35
CA ARG A 103 -8.70 -5.03 -3.39
C ARG A 103 -9.33 -4.51 -2.10
N LYS A 104 -9.41 -5.34 -1.05
CA LYS A 104 -9.99 -4.94 0.22
C LYS A 104 -9.33 -5.66 1.37
N PHE A 105 -8.95 -4.91 2.41
CA PHE A 105 -8.72 -5.47 3.72
C PHE A 105 -9.97 -5.28 4.59
N THR A 106 -10.36 -6.35 5.28
CA THR A 106 -11.33 -6.28 6.37
C THR A 106 -10.58 -6.56 7.65
N GLY A 107 -10.59 -5.62 8.60
CA GLY A 107 -9.71 -5.72 9.75
C GLY A 107 -10.15 -4.93 10.97
N THR A 108 -9.30 -4.97 11.98
CA THR A 108 -9.50 -4.33 13.29
C THR A 108 -8.24 -3.57 13.68
N TRP A 109 -8.41 -2.29 13.99
CA TRP A 109 -7.42 -1.47 14.67
C TRP A 109 -7.55 -1.61 16.19
N LYS A 110 -6.43 -1.74 16.89
CA LYS A 110 -6.36 -1.73 18.36
C LYS A 110 -5.37 -0.67 18.80
N GLN A 111 -5.76 0.13 19.79
CA GLN A 111 -4.90 1.14 20.40
C GLN A 111 -5.39 1.47 21.80
N GLY A 112 -4.55 1.22 22.81
CA GLY A 112 -4.99 1.25 24.21
C GLY A 112 -6.23 0.37 24.43
N PRO A 113 -7.31 0.86 25.08
CA PRO A 113 -8.54 0.09 25.27
C PRO A 113 -9.43 0.00 24.03
N ALA A 114 -9.16 0.81 22.99
CA ALA A 114 -10.00 0.87 21.81
C ALA A 114 -9.74 -0.33 20.88
N LYS A 115 -10.83 -0.93 20.38
CA LYS A 115 -10.83 -1.96 19.35
C LYS A 115 -11.89 -1.61 18.32
N LEU A 116 -11.45 -1.15 17.15
CA LEU A 116 -12.31 -0.51 16.16
C LEU A 116 -12.18 -1.21 14.80
N ALA A 117 -13.29 -1.36 14.09
CA ALA A 117 -13.26 -1.90 12.73
C ALA A 117 -12.53 -0.92 11.81
N LEU A 118 -11.65 -1.43 10.96
CA LEU A 118 -10.97 -0.66 9.93
C LEU A 118 -10.87 -1.49 8.65
N ASN A 119 -11.66 -1.09 7.66
CA ASN A 119 -11.61 -1.67 6.33
C ASN A 119 -10.80 -0.75 5.43
N LEU A 120 -9.89 -1.34 4.65
CA LEU A 120 -9.03 -0.59 3.75
C LEU A 120 -9.30 -0.97 2.29
N GLU A 121 -9.15 0.02 1.42
CA GLU A 121 -9.12 -0.13 -0.03
C GLU A 121 -7.88 0.58 -0.61
N PRO A 122 -7.40 0.22 -1.80
CA PRO A 122 -6.25 0.87 -2.42
C PRO A 122 -6.45 2.38 -2.60
N GLY A 123 -5.39 3.14 -2.36
CA GLY A 123 -5.29 4.58 -2.62
C GLY A 123 -5.04 5.43 -1.38
N THR A 124 -5.13 6.74 -1.57
CA THR A 124 -5.08 7.79 -0.54
C THR A 124 -6.39 8.59 -0.56
N PHE A 125 -6.63 9.39 0.47
CA PHE A 125 -7.71 10.39 0.39
C PHE A 125 -7.24 11.58 -0.45
N ALA A 126 -8.14 12.15 -1.25
CA ALA A 126 -7.85 13.38 -1.97
C ALA A 126 -7.43 14.48 -0.98
N GLU A 127 -6.33 15.16 -1.28
CA GLU A 127 -5.95 16.35 -0.54
C GLU A 127 -7.04 17.41 -0.71
N LYS A 128 -7.50 18.00 0.40
CA LYS A 128 -8.25 19.25 0.30
C LYS A 128 -7.27 20.28 -0.26
N LYS A 129 -7.47 20.73 -1.51
CA LYS A 129 -6.89 21.99 -2.00
C LYS A 129 -7.22 23.05 -0.93
N ARG A 130 -6.22 23.51 -0.17
CA ARG A 130 -6.36 24.75 0.59
C ARG A 130 -6.58 25.83 -0.46
N SER A 131 -7.80 26.36 -0.54
CA SER A 131 -8.01 27.65 -1.17
C SER A 131 -7.09 28.63 -0.45
N GLN A 132 -6.15 29.21 -1.19
CA GLN A 132 -5.34 30.33 -0.71
C GLN A 132 -6.23 31.54 -0.46
#